data_AF-A0AA39NV89-F1
#
_entry.id   AF-A0AA39NV89-F1
#
_cell.length_a   1.000
_cell.length_b   1.000
_cell.length_c   1.000
_cell.angle_alpha   90.00
_cell.angle_beta   90.00
_cell.angle_gamma   90.00
#
_symmetry.space_group_name_H-M   'P 1'
#
loop_
_entity.id
_entity.type
_entity.pdbx_description
1 polymer ?
#
loop_
_entity_poly.entity_id
_entity_poly.type
_entity_poly.pdbx_seq_one_letter_code
_entity_poly.pdbx_strand_id
1 'polypeptide(L)' 'MNPSQQSEYLTIPAKSGLSVTVILIHGLGGNAKEMKLIAQELANDPALNHIKWLMPQALLQPCTQLGGQVVLAW' A
#
# COMPACT_ATOMS: atom_id res chain seq x y z
N MET A 1 15.12 0.32 22.91
CA MET A 1 13.79 0.78 22.48
C MET A 1 13.86 0.94 20.97
N ASN A 2 13.21 0.06 20.20
CA ASN A 2 13.09 0.28 18.76
C ASN A 2 12.16 1.47 18.55
N PRO A 3 12.58 2.53 17.83
CA PRO A 3 11.69 3.64 17.54
C PRO A 3 10.48 3.07 16.81
N SER A 4 9.28 3.44 17.25
CA SER A 4 8.02 3.09 16.60
C SER A 4 8.13 3.53 15.14
N GLN A 5 8.40 2.61 14.22
CA GLN A 5 8.39 2.91 12.80
C GLN A 5 6.96 3.29 12.46
N GLN A 6 6.76 4.58 12.17
CA GLN A 6 5.47 5.09 11.76
C GLN A 6 5.16 4.50 10.37
N SER A 7 3.99 3.89 10.22
CA SER A 7 3.57 3.32 8.93
C SER A 7 3.45 4.46 7.91
N GLU A 8 4.31 4.41 6.90
CA GLU A 8 4.21 5.26 5.72
C GLU A 8 3.09 4.73 4.82
N TYR A 9 2.49 5.61 4.02
CA TYR A 9 1.53 5.20 3.02
C TYR A 9 1.58 6.13 1.82
N LEU A 10 1.24 5.59 0.66
CA LEU A 10 1.03 6.34 -0.57
C LEU A 10 -0.46 6.51 -0.80
N THR A 11 -0.85 7.56 -1.53
CA THR A 11 -2.25 7.76 -1.95
C THR A 11 -2.35 8.20 -3.40
N ILE A 12 -3.51 7.96 -3.99
CA ILE A 12 -3.97 8.62 -5.21
C ILE A 12 -5.35 9.23 -4.88
N PRO A 13 -5.51 10.56 -4.94
CA PRO A 13 -6.80 11.18 -4.68
C PRO A 13 -7.81 10.80 -5.76
N ALA A 14 -9.10 10.82 -5.40
CA ALA A 14 -10.17 10.74 -6.39
C ALA A 14 -10.07 11.94 -7.36
N LYS A 15 -10.28 11.67 -8.65
CA LYS A 15 -10.27 12.70 -9.71
C LYS A 15 -11.63 13.39 -9.87
N SER A 16 -12.68 12.83 -9.25
CA SER A 16 -14.05 13.34 -9.21
C SER A 16 -14.61 13.25 -7.78
N GLY A 17 -15.92 13.41 -7.60
CA GLY A 17 -16.55 13.26 -6.28
C GLY A 17 -16.20 11.92 -5.63
N LEU A 18 -15.57 11.97 -4.46
CA LEU A 18 -15.18 10.78 -3.71
C LEU A 18 -16.41 10.02 -3.23
N SER A 19 -16.53 8.74 -3.60
CA SER A 19 -17.57 7.85 -3.05
C SER A 19 -17.01 6.66 -2.27
N VAL A 20 -15.78 6.22 -2.55
CA VAL A 20 -15.16 5.08 -1.87
C VAL A 20 -13.64 5.26 -1.74
N THR A 21 -13.08 4.68 -0.69
CA THR A 21 -11.62 4.50 -0.53
C THR A 21 -11.28 3.03 -0.66
N VAL A 22 -10.33 2.70 -1.55
CA VAL A 22 -9.80 1.35 -1.71
C VAL A 22 -8.40 1.29 -1.10
N ILE A 23 -8.17 0.29 -0.24
CA ILE A 23 -6.86 0.03 0.39
C ILE A 23 -6.21 -1.16 -0.33
N LEU A 24 -5.09 -0.92 -1.00
CA LEU A 24 -4.32 -1.94 -1.72
C LEU A 24 -3.06 -2.29 -0.91
N ILE A 25 -3.06 -3.50 -0.37
CA ILE A 25 -2.02 -4.01 0.53
C ILE A 25 -1.10 -4.94 -0.26
N HIS A 26 0.22 -4.74 -0.14
CA HIS A 26 1.20 -5.63 -0.76
C HIS A 26 1.40 -6.92 0.05
N GLY A 27 1.85 -7.98 -0.62
CA GLY A 27 2.24 -9.24 0.03
C GLY A 27 3.61 -9.19 0.71
N LEU A 28 4.02 -10.31 1.30
CA LEU A 28 5.33 -10.49 1.95
C LEU A 28 6.48 -10.09 1.01
N GLY A 29 7.39 -9.24 1.47
CA GLY A 29 8.54 -8.76 0.67
C GLY A 29 8.21 -7.67 -0.35
N GLY A 30 6.93 -7.44 -0.65
CA GLY A 30 6.49 -6.36 -1.53
C GLY A 30 6.56 -4.98 -0.88
N ASN A 31 6.11 -3.96 -1.59
CA ASN A 31 6.09 -2.59 -1.09
C ASN A 31 4.93 -1.74 -1.63
N ALA A 32 4.68 -0.58 -1.01
CA ALA A 32 3.60 0.31 -1.41
C ALA A 32 3.76 0.90 -2.83
N LYS A 33 4.98 1.00 -3.37
CA LYS A 33 5.24 1.56 -4.71
C LYS A 33 4.73 0.62 -5.80
N GLU A 34 4.89 -0.70 -5.62
CA GLU A 34 4.33 -1.70 -6.54
C GLU A 34 2.81 -1.61 -6.59
N MET A 35 2.15 -1.49 -5.43
CA MET A 35 0.70 -1.32 -5.37
C MET A 35 0.25 0.02 -5.98
N LYS A 36 1.07 1.07 -5.87
CA LYS A 36 0.79 2.35 -6.52
C LYS A 36 0.74 2.22 -8.03
N LEU A 37 1.61 1.42 -8.66
CA LEU A 37 1.60 1.21 -10.11
C LEU A 37 0.27 0.58 -10.56
N ILE A 38 -0.19 -0.45 -9.83
CA ILE A 38 -1.50 -1.09 -10.06
C ILE A 38 -2.63 -0.08 -9.88
N ALA A 39 -2.62 0.68 -8.78
CA ALA A 39 -3.63 1.71 -8.50
C ALA A 39 -3.65 2.81 -9.56
N GLN A 40 -2.49 3.19 -10.12
CA GLN A 40 -2.39 4.19 -11.17
C GLN A 40 -3.01 3.72 -12.49
N GLU A 41 -2.80 2.46 -12.85
CA GLU A 41 -3.43 1.86 -14.03
C GLU A 41 -4.95 1.83 -13.88
N LEU A 42 -5.46 1.36 -12.74
CA LEU A 42 -6.89 1.36 -12.43
C LEU A 42 -7.49 2.77 -12.39
N ALA A 43 -6.78 3.73 -11.80
CA ALA A 43 -7.24 5.12 -11.71
C ALA A 43 -7.31 5.84 -13.07
N ASN A 44 -6.82 5.24 -14.16
CA ASN A 44 -6.99 5.78 -15.51
C ASN A 44 -8.35 5.44 -16.13
N ASP A 45 -9.08 4.47 -15.58
CA ASP A 45 -10.47 4.18 -16.00
C ASP A 45 -11.41 5.29 -15.49
N PRO A 46 -12.11 6.02 -16.39
CA PRO A 46 -13.07 7.06 -15.99
C PRO A 46 -14.15 6.57 -15.02
N ALA A 47 -14.56 5.30 -15.11
CA ALA A 47 -15.54 4.70 -14.20
C ALA A 47 -15.04 4.65 -12.75
N LEU A 48 -13.73 4.67 -12.53
CA LEU A 48 -13.10 4.57 -11.20
C LEU A 48 -12.61 5.92 -10.65
N ASN A 49 -12.89 7.03 -11.34
CA ASN A 49 -12.43 8.37 -10.93
C ASN A 49 -12.99 8.85 -9.57
N HIS A 50 -14.02 8.20 -9.03
CA HIS A 50 -14.61 8.50 -7.73
C HIS A 50 -13.90 7.80 -6.56
N ILE A 51 -12.87 6.98 -6.85
CA ILE A 51 -12.13 6.20 -5.87
C ILE A 51 -10.90 6.98 -5.38
N LYS A 52 -10.74 7.07 -4.06
CA LYS A 52 -9.44 7.38 -3.44
C LYS A 52 -8.68 6.08 -3.21
N TRP A 53 -7.42 6.03 -3.61
CA TRP A 53 -6.57 4.85 -3.41
C TRP A 53 -5.59 5.11 -2.27
N LEU A 54 -5.41 4.11 -1.40
CA LEU A 54 -4.45 4.14 -0.31
C LEU A 54 -3.60 2.86 -0.36
N MET A 55 -2.28 3.01 -0.35
CA MET A 55 -1.33 1.90 -0.38
C MET A 55 -0.40 2.02 0.83
N PRO A 56 -0.63 1.27 1.91
CA PRO A 56 0.20 1.35 3.10
C PRO A 56 1.51 0.59 2.91
N GLN A 57 2.55 1.03 3.61
CA GLN A 57 3.86 0.39 3.68
C GLN A 57 3.94 -0.45 4.95
N ALA A 58 4.21 -1.75 4.77
CA ALA A 58 4.50 -2.64 5.88
C ALA A 58 5.83 -2.26 6.56
N LEU A 59 6.04 -2.75 7.78
CA LEU A 59 7.28 -2.55 8.51
C LEU A 59 8.32 -3.62 8.15
N LEU A 60 9.61 -3.27 8.30
CA LEU A 60 10.69 -4.26 8.25
C LEU A 60 10.68 -5.05 9.56
N GLN A 61 10.41 -6.34 9.49
CA GLN A 61 10.38 -7.21 10.66
C GLN A 61 10.89 -8.63 10.33
N PRO A 62 11.45 -9.36 11.32
CA PRO A 62 11.90 -10.73 11.12
C PRO A 62 10.71 -11.68 10.88
N CYS A 63 10.78 -12.48 9.81
CA CYS A 63 9.75 -13.45 9.47
C CYS A 63 10.20 -14.88 9.84
N THR A 64 9.49 -15.53 10.77
CA THR A 64 9.85 -16.87 11.27
C THR A 64 9.83 -17.93 10.16
N GLN A 65 8.85 -17.88 9.25
CA GLN A 65 8.74 -18.82 8.13
C GLN A 65 9.89 -18.70 7.12
N LEU A 66 10.61 -17.56 7.13
CA LEU A 66 11.80 -17.32 6.32
C LEU A 66 13.09 -17.42 7.14
N GLY A 67 13.08 -18.19 8.23
CA GLY A 67 14.27 -18.40 9.06
C GLY A 67 14.76 -17.15 9.79
N GLY A 68 13.86 -16.19 10.08
CA GLY A 68 14.19 -14.95 10.78
C GLY A 68 14.71 -13.83 9.87
N GLN A 69 14.65 -13.99 8.54
CA GLN A 69 14.98 -12.91 7.60
C GLN A 69 14.13 -11.67 7.86
N VAL A 70 14.76 -10.48 7.84
CA VAL A 70 14.08 -9.19 7.98
C VAL A 70 13.56 -8.75 6.62
N VAL A 71 12.25 -8.64 6.51
CA VAL A 71 11.54 -8.35 5.26
C VAL A 71 10.34 -7.44 5.57
N LEU A 72 9.86 -6.72 4.55
CA LEU A 72 8.58 -6.00 4.65
C LEU A 72 7.45 -7.01 4.85
N ALA A 73 6.85 -7.00 6.03
CA ALA A 73 5.80 -7.94 6.42
C ALA A 73 4.75 -7.25 7.30
N TRP A 74 3.54 -7.82 7.28
CA TRP A 74 2.44 -7.44 8.16
C TRP A 74 2.46 -8.31 9.41
#